data_AF-A0A800BTE0-F1
#
_entry.id   AF-A0A800BTE0-F1
#
_cell.length_a   1.000
_cell.length_b   1.000
_cell.length_c   1.000
_cell.angle_alpha   90.00
_cell.angle_beta   90.00
_cell.angle_gamma   90.00
#
_symmetry.space_group_name_H-M   'P 1'
#
loop_
_entity.id
_entity.type
_entity.pdbx_description
1 polymer ?
#
loop_
_entity_poly.entity_id
_entity_poly.type
_entity_poly.pdbx_seq_one_letter_code
_entity_poly.pdbx_strand_id
1 'polypeptide(L)'
;MSINQLYYTWLEELRQLCPGERITRLRNLAWLIVGVFQSRSVHLGKIATKIPGSAKQLSIVRRLSRFLANPALRPRQWYEPIARHPLESMVCRDTAPPTSSSLFWLMCIG
;
A
#
# COMPACT_ATOMS: atom_id res chain seq x y z
N MET A 1 9.63 -15.13 8.17
CA MET A 1 8.70 -15.63 7.15
C MET A 1 9.37 -15.61 5.78
N SER A 2 9.12 -16.63 4.95
CA SER A 2 9.58 -16.60 3.57
C SER A 2 8.81 -15.55 2.76
N ILE A 3 9.41 -15.06 1.68
CA ILE A 3 8.77 -14.08 0.80
C ILE A 3 7.45 -14.59 0.21
N ASN A 4 7.38 -15.89 -0.07
CA ASN A 4 6.17 -16.53 -0.59
C ASN A 4 5.07 -16.61 0.47
N GLN A 5 5.43 -16.90 1.73
CA GLN A 5 4.48 -16.86 2.85
C GLN A 5 3.90 -15.46 3.03
N LEU A 6 4.76 -14.43 3.05
CA LEU A 6 4.32 -13.03 3.12
C LEU A 6 3.38 -12.70 1.97
N TYR A 7 3.68 -13.13 0.75
CA TYR A 7 2.82 -12.92 -0.41
C TYR A 7 1.43 -13.54 -0.22
N TYR A 8 1.34 -14.79 0.25
CA TYR A 8 0.05 -15.44 0.44
C TYR A 8 -0.77 -14.78 1.55
N THR A 9 -0.14 -14.45 2.68
CA THR A 9 -0.79 -13.71 3.77
C THR A 9 -1.35 -12.39 3.27
N TRP A 10 -0.53 -11.56 2.62
CA TRP A 10 -1.00 -10.28 2.11
C TRP A 10 -2.06 -10.42 1.02
N LEU A 11 -1.99 -11.44 0.17
CA LEU A 11 -3.01 -11.68 -0.84
C LEU A 11 -4.38 -12.03 -0.21
N GLU A 12 -4.39 -12.78 0.88
CA GLU A 12 -5.60 -13.15 1.61
C GLU A 12 -6.21 -11.93 2.34
N GLU A 13 -5.39 -11.17 3.06
CA GLU A 13 -5.80 -9.91 3.69
C GLU A 13 -6.40 -8.92 2.68
N LEU A 14 -5.74 -8.74 1.54
CA LEU A 14 -6.22 -7.84 0.48
C LEU A 14 -7.55 -8.30 -0.14
N ARG A 15 -7.80 -9.61 -0.21
CA ARG A 15 -9.10 -10.14 -0.66
C ARG A 15 -10.22 -9.82 0.32
N GLN A 16 -9.92 -9.85 1.61
CA GLN A 16 -10.89 -9.51 2.65
C GLN A 16 -11.17 -8.00 2.68
N LEU A 17 -10.13 -7.19 2.52
CA LEU A 17 -10.24 -5.72 2.53
C LEU A 17 -10.93 -5.16 1.28
N CYS A 18 -10.75 -5.80 0.13
CA CYS A 18 -11.25 -5.32 -1.17
C CYS A 18 -12.11 -6.39 -1.86
N PRO A 19 -13.28 -6.74 -1.30
CA PRO A 19 -14.15 -7.73 -1.91
C PRO A 19 -14.63 -7.23 -3.28
N GLY A 20 -14.48 -8.07 -4.31
CA GLY A 20 -14.88 -7.73 -5.69
C GLY A 20 -13.79 -7.14 -6.58
N GLU A 21 -12.60 -6.84 -6.04
CA GLU A 21 -11.50 -6.36 -6.88
C GLU A 21 -10.92 -7.48 -7.76
N ARG A 22 -10.44 -7.12 -8.95
CA ARG A 22 -9.88 -8.10 -9.89
C ARG A 22 -8.65 -8.76 -9.27
N ILE A 23 -8.64 -10.10 -9.22
CA ILE A 23 -7.55 -10.88 -8.60
C ILE A 23 -6.15 -10.53 -9.13
N THR A 24 -6.03 -10.14 -10.41
CA THR A 24 -4.74 -9.74 -11.00
C THR A 24 -4.18 -8.46 -10.38
N ARG A 25 -5.04 -7.52 -9.96
CA ARG A 25 -4.62 -6.29 -9.26
C ARG A 25 -4.21 -6.60 -7.84
N LEU A 26 -4.97 -7.43 -7.12
CA LEU A 26 -4.62 -7.86 -5.77
C LEU A 26 -3.27 -8.59 -5.74
N ARG A 27 -2.99 -9.45 -6.74
CA ARG A 27 -1.67 -10.11 -6.87
C ARG A 27 -0.54 -9.11 -7.08
N ASN A 28 -0.73 -8.10 -7.93
CA ASN A 28 0.28 -7.08 -8.16
C ASN A 28 0.50 -6.20 -6.91
N LEU A 29 -0.58 -5.89 -6.18
CA LEU A 29 -0.51 -5.16 -4.92
C LEU A 29 0.22 -5.96 -3.85
N ALA A 30 -0.10 -7.24 -3.67
CA ALA A 30 0.56 -8.11 -2.72
C ALA A 30 2.08 -8.17 -2.98
N TRP A 31 2.48 -8.34 -4.25
CA TRP A 31 3.90 -8.30 -4.62
C TRP A 31 4.56 -6.95 -4.37
N LEU A 32 3.84 -5.86 -4.59
CA LEU A 32 4.34 -4.51 -4.30
C LEU A 32 4.58 -4.33 -2.80
N ILE A 33 3.60 -4.66 -1.95
CA ILE A 33 3.71 -4.54 -0.49
C ILE A 33 4.85 -5.40 0.05
N VAL A 34 4.88 -6.68 -0.32
CA VAL A 34 5.94 -7.60 0.11
C VAL A 34 7.31 -7.14 -0.37
N GLY A 35 7.38 -6.65 -1.62
CA GLY A 35 8.60 -6.12 -2.20
C GLY A 35 9.11 -4.85 -1.52
N VAL A 36 8.23 -3.93 -1.14
CA VAL A 36 8.56 -2.75 -0.32
C VAL A 36 9.08 -3.17 1.05
N PHE A 37 8.37 -4.09 1.71
CA PHE A 37 8.74 -4.59 3.04
C PHE A 37 10.12 -5.26 3.04
N GLN A 38 10.39 -6.12 2.04
CA GLN A 38 11.64 -6.87 1.95
C GLN A 38 12.82 -6.01 1.48
N SER A 39 12.59 -5.01 0.63
CA SER A 39 13.63 -4.11 0.12
C SER A 39 13.90 -2.91 1.02
N ARG A 40 12.99 -2.62 1.97
CA ARG A 40 12.98 -1.40 2.79
C ARG A 40 13.11 -0.14 1.94
N SER A 41 12.48 -0.14 0.76
CA SER A 41 12.62 0.91 -0.24
C SER A 41 11.36 1.01 -1.09
N VAL A 42 11.04 2.24 -1.51
CA VAL A 42 9.94 2.52 -2.45
C VAL A 42 10.38 2.50 -3.92
N HIS A 43 11.69 2.46 -4.19
CA HIS A 43 12.20 2.40 -5.57
C HIS A 43 11.89 1.05 -6.24
N LEU A 44 11.15 1.09 -7.36
CA LEU A 44 10.68 -0.11 -8.07
C LEU A 44 11.80 -1.06 -8.49
N GLY A 45 12.99 -0.56 -8.83
CA GLY A 45 14.16 -1.41 -9.14
C GLY A 45 14.61 -2.24 -7.95
N LYS A 46 14.70 -1.63 -6.76
CA LYS A 46 15.05 -2.32 -5.51
C LYS A 46 13.96 -3.28 -5.05
N ILE A 47 12.70 -2.97 -5.33
CA ILE A 47 11.57 -3.86 -5.06
C ILE A 47 11.60 -5.08 -6.00
N ALA A 48 11.84 -4.86 -7.29
CA ALA A 48 11.87 -5.90 -8.30
C ALA A 48 12.95 -6.97 -8.07
N THR A 49 14.06 -6.62 -7.40
CA THR A 49 15.12 -7.58 -7.04
C THR A 49 14.68 -8.56 -5.94
N LYS A 50 13.64 -8.21 -5.17
CA LYS A 50 13.14 -9.05 -4.09
C LYS A 50 12.07 -10.02 -4.57
N ILE A 51 11.32 -9.69 -5.61
CA ILE A 51 10.23 -10.53 -6.10
C ILE A 51 10.81 -11.80 -6.77
N PRO A 52 10.51 -13.01 -6.25
CA PRO A 52 11.00 -14.25 -6.83
C PRO A 52 10.31 -14.53 -8.18
N GLY A 53 11.07 -15.03 -9.14
CA GLY A 53 10.53 -15.46 -10.43
C GLY A 53 11.58 -15.51 -11.54
N SER A 54 11.24 -16.15 -12.66
CA SER A 54 12.09 -16.25 -13.85
C SER A 54 12.08 -15.00 -14.73
N ALA A 55 11.22 -14.01 -14.40
CA ALA A 55 11.10 -12.79 -15.18
C ALA A 55 12.31 -11.88 -14.98
N LYS A 56 12.78 -11.25 -16.08
CA LYS A 56 13.81 -10.20 -16.01
C LYS A 56 13.34 -9.07 -15.08
N GLN A 57 14.25 -8.54 -14.27
CA GLN A 57 13.97 -7.46 -13.31
C GLN A 57 13.24 -6.27 -13.97
N LEU A 58 13.66 -5.87 -15.16
CA LEU A 58 13.02 -4.78 -15.92
C LEU A 58 11.55 -5.07 -16.26
N SER A 59 11.20 -6.33 -16.54
CA SER A 59 9.81 -6.73 -16.78
C SER A 59 8.95 -6.59 -15.53
N ILE A 60 9.52 -6.87 -14.35
CA ILE A 60 8.85 -6.67 -13.06
C ILE A 60 8.67 -5.18 -12.79
N VAL A 61 9.71 -4.36 -12.97
CA VAL A 61 9.64 -2.90 -12.82
C VAL A 61 8.54 -2.31 -13.71
N ARG A 62 8.51 -2.67 -15.00
CA ARG A 62 7.48 -2.20 -15.95
C ARG A 62 6.07 -2.67 -15.56
N ARG A 63 5.94 -3.89 -15.02
CA ARG A 63 4.65 -4.40 -14.52
C ARG A 63 4.17 -3.57 -13.33
N LEU A 64 5.04 -3.30 -12.35
CA LEU A 64 4.69 -2.51 -11.17
C LEU A 64 4.41 -1.05 -11.53
N SER A 65 5.19 -0.46 -12.44
CA SER A 65 4.95 0.89 -12.94
C SER A 65 3.59 1.01 -13.64
N ARG A 66 3.25 0.08 -14.55
CA ARG A 66 1.93 0.04 -15.20
C ARG A 66 0.80 -0.21 -14.21
N PHE A 67 1.05 -1.01 -13.18
CA PHE A 67 0.09 -1.21 -12.11
C PHE A 67 -0.18 0.11 -11.38
N LEU A 68 0.85 0.80 -10.92
CA LEU A 68 0.73 2.08 -10.22
C LEU A 68 0.13 3.20 -11.08
N ALA A 69 0.37 3.18 -12.39
CA ALA A 69 -0.23 4.13 -13.33
C ALA A 69 -1.70 3.81 -13.69
N ASN A 70 -2.26 2.71 -13.19
CA ASN A 70 -3.62 2.30 -13.51
C ASN A 70 -4.65 3.16 -12.74
N PRO A 71 -5.48 3.98 -13.41
CA PRO A 71 -6.45 4.86 -12.74
C PRO A 71 -7.57 4.11 -12.03
N ALA A 72 -7.77 2.83 -12.32
CA ALA A 72 -8.73 1.99 -11.62
C ALA A 72 -8.24 1.57 -10.23
N LEU A 73 -6.96 1.77 -9.91
CA LEU A 73 -6.52 1.69 -8.52
C LEU A 73 -7.05 2.93 -7.79
N ARG A 74 -7.80 2.70 -6.72
CA ARG A 74 -8.27 3.76 -5.84
C ARG A 74 -7.61 3.59 -4.47
N PRO A 75 -6.33 4.02 -4.30
CA PRO A 75 -5.60 3.84 -3.06
C PRO A 75 -6.33 4.41 -1.86
N ARG A 76 -7.01 5.55 -2.04
CA ARG A 76 -7.79 6.19 -0.98
C ARG A 76 -8.88 5.27 -0.43
N GLN A 77 -9.64 4.60 -1.29
CA GLN A 77 -10.72 3.71 -0.83
C GLN A 77 -10.18 2.48 -0.07
N TRP A 78 -9.00 2.00 -0.44
CA TRP A 78 -8.39 0.82 0.20
C TRP A 78 -7.65 1.17 1.49
N TYR A 79 -7.00 2.35 1.52
CA TYR A 79 -6.18 2.79 2.64
C TYR A 79 -6.99 3.50 3.72
N GLU A 80 -8.05 4.22 3.36
CA GLU A 80 -8.91 4.92 4.31
C GLU A 80 -9.37 4.07 5.50
N PRO A 81 -9.92 2.85 5.33
CA PRO A 81 -10.34 2.04 6.49
C PRO A 81 -9.17 1.66 7.40
N ILE A 82 -7.97 1.50 6.83
CA ILE A 82 -6.75 1.15 7.59
C ILE A 82 -6.21 2.38 8.33
N ALA A 83 -6.23 3.55 7.69
CA ALA A 83 -5.70 4.79 8.23
C ALA A 83 -6.61 5.42 9.29
N ARG A 84 -7.93 5.20 9.19
CA ARG A 84 -8.91 5.80 10.10
C ARG A 84 -8.65 5.42 11.56
N HIS A 85 -8.39 4.14 11.85
CA HIS A 85 -8.17 3.68 13.22
C HIS A 85 -6.96 4.33 13.91
N PRO A 86 -5.75 4.35 13.30
CA PRO A 86 -4.63 5.11 13.84
C PRO A 86 -4.93 6.60 14.00
N LEU A 87 -5.56 7.23 13.01
CA LEU A 87 -5.84 8.67 13.03
C LEU A 87 -6.81 9.04 14.16
N GLU A 88 -7.88 8.28 14.36
CA GLU A 88 -8.80 8.46 15.49
C GLU A 88 -8.09 8.30 16.85
N SER A 89 -7.18 7.32 16.94
CA SER A 89 -6.37 7.10 18.16
C SER A 89 -5.31 8.20 18.41
N MET A 90 -4.94 8.95 17.38
CA MET A 90 -4.01 10.09 17.47
C MET A 90 -4.79 11.33 17.91
N VAL A 91 -5.96 11.59 17.33
CA VAL A 91 -6.84 12.70 17.70
C VAL A 91 -7.28 12.62 19.16
N CYS A 92 -7.59 11.42 19.68
CA CYS A 92 -7.91 11.23 21.10
C CYS A 92 -6.70 11.42 22.04
N ARG A 93 -5.46 11.37 21.53
CA ARG A 93 -4.24 11.59 22.31
C ARG A 93 -3.86 13.06 22.40
N ASP A 94 -4.27 13.87 21.43
CA ASP A 94 -3.96 15.29 21.32
C ASP A 94 -5.07 16.18 21.91
N THR A 95 -5.62 15.83 23.08
CA THR A 95 -6.48 16.73 23.86
C THR A 95 -5.67 17.82 24.60
N ALA A 96 -4.73 18.45 23.89
CA ALA A 96 -4.23 19.78 24.21
C ALA A 96 -4.91 20.78 23.26
N PRO A 97 -5.38 21.94 23.75
CA PRO A 97 -6.17 22.86 22.93
C PRO A 97 -5.38 23.30 21.67
N PRO A 98 -6.04 23.40 20.50
CA PRO A 98 -5.36 23.68 19.25
C PRO A 98 -4.79 25.10 19.28
N THR A 99 -3.47 25.21 19.47
CA THR A 99 -2.74 26.41 19.07
C THR A 99 -2.71 26.40 17.54
N SER A 100 -3.46 27.34 16.94
CA SER A 100 -3.49 27.91 15.56
C SER A 100 -2.97 27.12 14.34
N SER A 101 -2.01 26.23 14.47
CA SER A 101 -1.38 25.43 13.40
C SER A 101 -2.19 24.21 12.95
N SER A 102 -3.15 23.73 13.74
CA SER A 102 -3.93 22.51 13.43
C SER A 102 -5.07 22.73 12.42
N LEU A 103 -5.56 23.97 12.28
CA LEU A 103 -6.60 24.31 11.30
C LEU A 103 -6.09 24.26 9.85
N PHE A 104 -4.78 24.35 9.63
CA PHE A 104 -4.20 24.30 8.30
C PHE A 104 -4.29 22.89 7.67
N TRP A 105 -4.23 21.84 8.50
CA TRP A 105 -4.29 20.46 8.03
C TRP A 105 -5.70 19.99 7.68
N LEU A 106 -6.72 20.49 8.38
CA LEU A 106 -8.12 20.20 8.05
C LEU A 106 -8.57 20.87 6.75
N MET A 107 -7.99 22.02 6.39
CA MET A 107 -8.39 22.77 5.20
C MET A 107 -7.74 22.24 3.89
N CYS A 108 -6.63 21.49 3.97
CA CYS A 108 -5.99 20.87 2.81
C CYS A 108 -6.53 19.47 2.45
N ILE A 109 -7.50 18.95 3.21
CA ILE A 109 -8.19 17.67 2.92
C ILE A 109 -9.67 17.94 2.55
N GLY A 110 -9.93 19.10 1.93
CA GLY A 110 -11.21 19.43 1.27
C GLY A 110 -11.10 19.25 -0.24
#